data_AF-W2YSU0-F1
#
_entry.id   AF-W2YSU0-F1
#
_cell.length_a   1.000
_cell.length_b   1.000
_cell.length_c   1.000
_cell.angle_alpha   90.00
_cell.angle_beta   90.00
_cell.angle_gamma   90.00
#
_symmetry.space_group_name_H-M   'P 1'
#
loop_
_entity.id
_entity.type
_entity.pdbx_description
1 polymer ?
#
loop_
_entity_poly.entity_id
_entity_poly.type
_entity_poly.pdbx_seq_one_letter_code
_entity_poly.pdbx_strand_id
1 'polypeptide(L)' 'MLGSIRFEWDAINGQVTSVSTESDMLTPMLHLLGNLEDVSRVFADALLSLDFQWRPRTDETSVSHQ' A
#
# COMPACT_ATOMS: atom_id res chain seq x y z
N MET A 1 -13.27 8.71 -0.31
CA MET A 1 -12.09 7.94 -0.76
C MET A 1 -11.91 8.21 -2.24
N LEU A 2 -10.88 8.96 -2.59
CA LEU A 2 -10.44 9.12 -3.98
C LEU A 2 -9.31 8.14 -4.18
N GLY A 3 -9.58 7.08 -4.93
CA GLY A 3 -8.60 6.07 -5.31
C GLY A 3 -8.53 5.97 -6.82
N SER A 4 -7.35 5.69 -7.35
CA SER A 4 -7.13 5.42 -8.77
C SER A 4 -6.33 4.13 -8.95
N ILE A 5 -6.59 3.46 -10.07
CA ILE A 5 -5.83 2.29 -10.51
C ILE A 5 -5.39 2.58 -11.94
N ARG A 6 -4.09 2.48 -12.19
CA ARG A 6 -3.50 2.68 -13.51
C ARG A 6 -2.89 1.37 -13.98
N PHE A 7 -3.26 0.98 -15.20
CA PHE A 7 -2.68 -0.15 -15.90
C PHE A 7 -1.72 0.38 -16.98
N GLU A 8 -0.49 -0.09 -16.96
CA GLU A 8 0.43 0.13 -18.07
C GLU A 8 0.30 -1.02 -19.05
N TRP A 9 -0.06 -0.69 -20.29
CA TRP A 9 -0.29 -1.65 -21.36
C TRP A 9 0.85 -1.59 -22.37
N ASP A 10 1.47 -2.74 -22.62
CA ASP A 10 2.40 -2.94 -23.72
C ASP A 10 1.63 -3.39 -24.96
N ALA A 11 1.49 -2.49 -25.93
CA ALA A 11 0.82 -2.75 -27.18
C ALA A 11 1.61 -3.68 -28.14
N ILE A 12 2.93 -3.81 -27.95
CA ILE A 12 3.78 -4.67 -28.80
C ILE A 12 3.55 -6.14 -28.44
N ASN A 13 3.58 -6.45 -27.15
CA ASN A 13 3.37 -7.81 -26.65
C ASN A 13 1.90 -8.12 -26.31
N GLY A 14 1.02 -7.10 -26.32
CA GLY A 14 -0.40 -7.26 -26.07
C GLY A 14 -0.71 -7.65 -24.63
N GLN A 15 0.00 -7.07 -23.66
CA GLN A 15 -0.12 -7.43 -22.25
C GLN A 15 0.02 -6.23 -21.31
N VAL A 16 -0.52 -6.35 -20.09
CA VAL A 16 -0.26 -5.40 -19.00
C VAL A 16 1.15 -5.64 -18.47
N THR A 17 1.95 -4.59 -18.34
CA THR A 17 3.31 -4.65 -17.78
C THR A 17 3.39 -4.17 -16.34
N SER A 18 2.46 -3.30 -15.92
CA SER A 18 2.45 -2.76 -14.56
C SER A 18 1.04 -2.38 -14.13
N VAL A 19 0.80 -2.46 -12.83
CA VAL A 19 -0.40 -1.96 -12.17
C VAL A 19 0.06 -1.09 -11.01
N SER A 20 -0.35 0.18 -11.00
CA SER A 20 -0.14 1.08 -9.87
C SER A 20 -1.48 1.52 -9.29
N THR A 21 -1.52 1.66 -7.97
CA THR A 21 -2.70 2.08 -7.23
C THR A 21 -2.34 3.27 -6.36
N GLU A 22 -3.19 4.28 -6.35
CA GLU A 22 -3.06 5.45 -5.49
C GLU A 22 -4.35 5.62 -4.69
N SER A 23 -4.25 5.88 -3.39
CA SER A 23 -5.40 6.20 -2.54
C SER A 23 -4.97 7.11 -1.40
N ASP A 24 -5.73 8.18 -1.16
CA ASP A 24 -5.60 8.99 0.05
C ASP A 24 -6.36 8.32 1.20
N MET A 25 -5.69 7.39 1.90
CA MET A 25 -6.24 6.75 3.10
C MET A 25 -6.06 7.62 4.35
N LEU A 26 -5.19 8.63 4.31
CA LEU A 26 -4.94 9.50 5.45
C LEU A 26 -6.16 10.36 5.78
N THR A 27 -6.74 11.04 4.79
CA THR A 27 -7.91 11.91 4.99
C THR A 27 -9.10 11.20 5.65
N PRO A 28 -9.59 10.05 5.15
CA PRO A 28 -10.71 9.35 5.77
C PRO A 28 -10.37 8.79 7.15
N MET A 29 -9.14 8.30 7.37
CA MET A 29 -8.72 7.76 8.67
C MET A 29 -8.56 8.85 9.72
N LEU A 30 -8.05 10.01 9.34
CA LEU A 30 -7.97 11.17 10.22
C LEU A 30 -9.36 11.72 10.56
N HIS A 31 -10.28 11.75 9.59
CA HIS A 31 -11.67 12.13 9.86
C HIS A 31 -12.38 11.12 10.79
N LEU A 32 -12.06 9.83 10.67
CA LEU A 32 -12.66 8.77 11.49
C LEU A 32 -12.13 8.78 12.93
N LEU A 33 -10.81 8.88 13.11
CA LEU A 33 -10.14 8.73 14.40
C LEU A 33 -9.93 10.08 15.11
N GLY A 34 -10.03 11.19 14.37
CA GLY A 34 -9.95 12.55 14.91
C GLY A 34 -8.55 13.03 15.29
N ASN A 35 -7.52 12.17 15.19
CA ASN A 35 -6.13 12.53 15.49
C ASN A 35 -5.12 11.63 14.77
N LEU A 36 -3.90 12.14 14.58
CA LEU A 36 -2.84 11.44 13.86
C LEU A 36 -2.17 10.32 14.67
N GLU A 37 -2.19 10.41 16.00
CA GLU A 37 -1.59 9.39 16.88
C GLU A 37 -2.32 8.04 16.75
N ASP A 38 -3.65 8.07 16.78
CA ASP A 38 -4.47 6.88 16.61
C ASP A 38 -4.39 6.32 15.18
N VAL A 39 -4.29 7.19 14.17
CA VAL A 39 -4.03 6.78 12.78
C VAL A 39 -2.69 6.04 12.70
N SER A 40 -1.62 6.60 13.27
CA SER A 40 -0.30 5.97 13.31
C SER A 40 -0.36 4.60 13.97
N ARG A 41 -1.06 4.48 15.11
CA ARG A 41 -1.21 3.22 15.84
C ARG A 41 -1.93 2.14 15.03
N VAL A 42 -2.97 2.48 14.27
CA VAL A 42 -3.69 1.52 13.41
C VAL A 42 -2.81 1.00 12.27
N PHE A 43 -1.93 1.85 11.74
CA PHE A 43 -1.06 1.51 10.60
C PHE A 43 0.32 0.96 10.98
N ALA A 44 0.63 0.86 12.28
CA ALA A 44 1.93 0.38 12.75
C ALA A 44 2.25 -1.04 12.24
N ASP A 45 1.27 -1.95 12.34
CA ASP A 45 1.37 -3.35 11.91
C ASP A 45 0.38 -3.69 10.78
N ALA A 46 -0.16 -2.67 10.11
CA ALA A 46 -1.06 -2.88 9.00
C ALA A 46 -0.31 -3.42 7.77
N LEU A 47 -0.92 -4.38 7.07
CA LEU A 47 -0.41 -4.93 5.81
C LEU A 47 -0.49 -3.94 4.65
N LEU A 48 -1.21 -2.82 4.84
CA LEU A 48 -1.35 -1.73 3.88
C LEU A 48 -0.82 -0.44 4.51
N SER A 49 -0.06 0.33 3.75
CA SER A 49 0.35 1.67 4.13
C SER A 49 -0.78 2.69 3.93
N LEU A 50 -0.58 3.91 4.47
CA LEU A 50 -1.48 5.06 4.25
C LEU A 50 -1.53 5.51 2.79
N ASP A 51 -0.45 5.25 2.04
CA ASP A 51 -0.32 5.44 0.60
C ASP A 51 -0.81 4.22 -0.22
N PHE A 52 -1.47 3.25 0.43
CA PHE A 52 -2.10 2.09 -0.18
C PHE A 52 -1.13 1.12 -0.87
N GLN A 53 0.11 1.07 -0.38
CA GLN A 53 1.11 0.06 -0.76
C GLN A 53 1.01 -1.15 0.16
N TRP A 54 1.09 -2.34 -0.45
CA TRP A 54 1.21 -3.58 0.29
C TRP A 54 2.57 -3.66 0.98
N ARG A 55 2.56 -3.79 2.31
CA ARG A 55 3.74 -4.09 3.11
C ARG A 55 3.66 -5.56 3.52
N PRO A 56 4.28 -6.47 2.74
CA PRO A 56 4.37 -7.85 3.18
C PRO A 56 5.13 -7.87 4.50
N ARG A 57 4.67 -8.70 5.44
CA ARG A 57 5.41 -8.93 6.67
C ARG A 57 6.79 -9.44 6.27
N THR A 58 7.83 -8.67 6.57
CA THR A 58 9.20 -9.16 6.50
C THR A 58 9.35 -10.22 7.57
N ASP A 59 9.04 -11.47 7.23
CA ASP A 59 9.54 -12.58 8.02
C ASP A 59 11.06 -12.57 7.87
N GLU A 60 11.75 -12.28 8.97
CA GLU A 60 13.18 -12.52 9.11
C GLU A 60 13.45 -14.02 8.96
N THR A 61 13.52 -14.50 7.72
CA THR A 61 14.15 -15.77 7.40
C THR A 61 15.43 -15.51 6.61
N SER A 62 16.30 -14.71 7.21
CA SER A 62 17.73 -14.83 6.98
C SER A 62 18.21 -16.05 7.77
N VAL A 63 18.08 -17.25 7.19
CA VAL A 63 19.02 -18.32 7.52
C VAL A 63 19.99 -18.39 6.35
N SER A 64 21.14 -17.74 6.56
CA SER A 64 22.34 -17.92 5.77
C SER A 64 22.63 -19.41 5.64
N HIS A 65 22.64 -19.92 4.41
CA HIS A 65 23.36 -21.15 4.09
C HIS A 65 24.65 -20.77 3.40
N GLN A 66 25.72 -20.72 4.22
CA GLN A 66 27.07 -21.02 3.79
C GLN A 66 27.23 -22.54 3.69
#